data_AF-A0A377BWA2-F1
#
_entry.id   AF-A0A377BWA2-F1
#
_cell.length_a   1.000
_cell.length_b   1.000
_cell.length_c   1.000
_cell.angle_alpha   90.00
_cell.angle_beta   90.00
_cell.angle_gamma   90.00
#
_symmetry.space_group_name_H-M   'P 1'
#
loop_
_entity.id
_entity.type
_entity.pdbx_description
1 polymer ?
#
loop_
_entity_poly.entity_id
_entity_poly.type
_entity_poly.pdbx_seq_one_letter_code
_entity_poly.pdbx_strand_id
1 'polypeptide(L)'
;MKAINWNDADQGVTFEYEDIPADMVELANEWHQNLIESAAEASEELMEKYLGGEELTEAEIKGALRQRVLNNEIILVTCGSAFKNKRCSGDAGCGN
;
A
#
# COMPACT_ATOMS: atom_id res chain seq x y z
N MET A 1 -1.46 8.86 1.08
CA MET A 1 -0.89 8.49 -0.24
C MET A 1 0.21 9.47 -0.61
N LYS A 2 1.43 8.99 -0.92
CA LYS A 2 2.57 9.80 -1.38
C LYS A 2 3.40 9.01 -2.40
N ALA A 3 4.10 9.70 -3.30
CA ALA A 3 5.09 9.09 -4.16
C ALA A 3 6.43 8.96 -3.43
N ILE A 4 7.17 7.89 -3.69
CA ILE A 4 8.53 7.69 -3.16
C ILE A 4 9.50 7.91 -4.32
N ASN A 5 10.32 8.95 -4.22
CA ASN A 5 11.39 9.22 -5.17
C ASN A 5 12.72 8.69 -4.62
N TRP A 6 13.24 7.62 -5.21
CA TRP A 6 14.53 7.03 -4.83
C TRP A 6 15.67 7.78 -5.50
N ASN A 7 16.65 8.20 -4.70
CA ASN A 7 17.84 8.87 -5.20
C ASN A 7 18.74 7.88 -5.97
N ASP A 8 19.01 8.17 -7.24
CA ASP A 8 19.87 7.32 -8.07
C ASP A 8 21.35 7.42 -7.67
N ALA A 9 21.77 8.50 -7.01
CA ALA A 9 23.17 8.77 -6.67
C ALA A 9 23.71 7.86 -5.55
N ASP A 10 22.85 7.41 -4.64
CA ASP A 10 23.23 6.53 -3.53
C ASP A 10 22.65 5.12 -3.67
N GLN A 11 22.22 4.75 -4.88
CA GLN A 11 21.54 3.49 -5.15
C GLN A 11 20.27 3.32 -4.29
N GLY A 12 19.45 4.36 -4.12
CA GLY A 12 18.16 4.25 -3.41
C GLY A 12 18.28 4.01 -1.90
N VAL A 13 19.41 4.43 -1.31
CA VAL A 13 19.59 4.44 0.15
C VAL A 13 18.76 5.56 0.76
N THR A 14 18.74 6.74 0.11
CA THR A 14 17.84 7.83 0.46
C THR A 14 16.66 7.88 -0.49
N PHE A 15 15.51 8.24 0.07
CA PHE A 15 14.31 8.48 -0.68
C PHE A 15 13.59 9.70 -0.11
N GLU A 16 12.90 10.42 -0.98
CA GLU A 16 12.08 11.55 -0.59
C GLU A 16 10.61 11.22 -0.85
N TYR A 17 9.74 11.70 0.03
CA TYR A 17 8.31 11.64 -0.18
C TYR A 17 7.88 12.87 -0.97
N GLU A 18 7.37 12.64 -2.17
CA GLU A 18 6.83 13.67 -3.05
C GLU A 18 5.32 13.49 -3.23
N ASP A 19 4.68 14.52 -3.76
CA ASP A 19 3.29 14.44 -4.19
C ASP A 19 3.17 13.51 -5.40
N ILE A 20 2.01 12.87 -5.52
CA ILE A 20 1.76 11.96 -6.64
C ILE A 20 1.67 12.78 -7.95
N PRO A 21 2.41 12.40 -9.00
CA PRO A 21 2.34 13.06 -10.30
C PRO A 21 0.89 13.13 -10.81
N ALA A 22 0.48 14.27 -11.38
CA ALA A 22 -0.91 14.54 -11.77
C ALA A 22 -1.50 13.50 -12.73
N ASP A 23 -0.67 12.93 -13.60
CA ASP A 23 -1.01 11.85 -14.54
C ASP A 23 -1.25 10.50 -13.87
N MET A 24 -0.76 10.32 -12.63
CA MET A 24 -0.92 9.10 -11.84
C MET A 24 -1.89 9.24 -10.67
N VAL A 25 -2.38 10.45 -10.36
CA VAL A 25 -3.30 10.69 -9.23
C VAL A 25 -4.58 9.87 -9.39
N GLU A 26 -5.17 9.86 -10.59
CA GLU A 26 -6.41 9.10 -10.85
C GLU A 26 -6.19 7.60 -10.63
N LEU A 27 -5.12 7.06 -11.21
CA LEU A 27 -4.76 5.65 -11.05
C LEU A 27 -4.43 5.31 -9.59
N ALA A 28 -3.73 6.18 -8.86
CA ALA A 28 -3.43 5.99 -7.45
C ALA A 28 -4.70 5.94 -6.60
N ASN A 29 -5.67 6.80 -6.88
CA ASN A 29 -6.97 6.80 -6.20
C ASN A 29 -7.76 5.51 -6.50
N GLU A 30 -7.77 5.05 -7.75
CA GLU A 30 -8.40 3.78 -8.14
C GLU A 30 -7.81 2.59 -7.37
N TRP A 31 -6.48 2.45 -7.35
CA TRP A 31 -5.83 1.38 -6.61
C TRP A 31 -5.99 1.52 -5.10
N HIS A 32 -6.07 2.74 -4.58
CA HIS A 32 -6.33 2.97 -3.17
C HIS A 32 -7.74 2.52 -2.77
N GLN A 33 -8.75 2.78 -3.61
CA GLN A 33 -10.11 2.27 -3.40
C GLN A 33 -10.15 0.74 -3.45
N ASN A 34 -9.53 0.12 -4.46
CA ASN A 34 -9.44 -1.34 -4.53
C ASN A 34 -8.77 -1.96 -3.28
N LEU A 35 -7.77 -1.27 -2.72
CA LEU A 35 -7.09 -1.70 -1.49
C LEU A 35 -7.99 -1.55 -0.26
N ILE A 36 -8.76 -0.47 -0.14
CA ILE A 36 -9.72 -0.27 0.94
C ILE A 36 -10.84 -1.31 0.87
N GLU A 37 -11.38 -1.59 -0.33
CA GLU A 37 -12.38 -2.63 -0.54
C GLU A 37 -11.85 -4.00 -0.12
N SER A 38 -10.63 -4.33 -0.53
CA SER A 38 -9.96 -5.57 -0.11
C SER A 38 -9.72 -5.62 1.41
N ALA A 39 -9.43 -4.49 2.06
CA ALA A 39 -9.30 -4.45 3.51
C ALA A 39 -10.66 -4.61 4.22
N ALA A 40 -11.72 -4.02 3.68
CA ALA A 40 -13.07 -4.10 4.25
C ALA A 40 -13.60 -5.54 4.26
N GLU A 41 -13.27 -6.35 3.25
CA GLU A 41 -13.61 -7.78 3.19
C GLU A 41 -12.92 -8.65 4.26
N ALA A 42 -11.94 -8.13 5.01
CA ALA A 42 -11.23 -8.91 6.02
C ALA A 42 -12.08 -9.22 7.26
N SER A 43 -13.06 -8.37 7.58
CA SER A 43 -14.00 -8.59 8.69
C SER A 43 -15.34 -7.91 8.46
N GLU A 44 -16.38 -8.47 9.06
CA GLU A 44 -17.74 -7.91 8.98
C GLU A 44 -17.81 -6.49 9.56
N GLU A 45 -17.08 -6.21 10.65
CA GLU A 45 -16.99 -4.87 11.24
C GLU A 45 -16.38 -3.83 10.29
N LEU A 46 -15.33 -4.19 9.55
CA LEU A 46 -14.69 -3.28 8.58
C LEU A 46 -15.58 -3.07 7.35
N MET A 47 -16.30 -4.11 6.93
CA MET A 47 -17.28 -4.02 5.85
C MET A 47 -18.45 -3.10 6.21
N GLU A 48 -18.98 -3.20 7.43
CA GLU A 48 -20.04 -2.31 7.90
C GLU A 48 -19.59 -0.86 7.92
N LYS A 49 -18.39 -0.57 8.43
CA LYS A 49 -17.80 0.78 8.39
C LYS A 49 -17.66 1.30 6.96
N TYR A 50 -17.12 0.49 6.06
CA TYR A 50 -16.94 0.85 4.65
C TYR A 50 -18.29 1.16 3.96
N LEU A 51 -19.30 0.31 4.15
CA LEU A 51 -20.65 0.52 3.60
C LEU A 51 -21.38 1.69 4.25
N GLY A 52 -21.09 1.98 5.52
CA GLY A 52 -21.56 3.15 6.26
C GLY A 52 -20.91 4.47 5.83
N GLY A 53 -19.88 4.42 4.97
CA GLY A 53 -19.12 5.60 4.55
C GLY A 53 -18.14 6.10 5.61
N GLU A 54 -17.79 5.28 6.60
CA GLU A 54 -16.74 5.57 7.56
C GLU A 54 -15.36 5.27 6.97
N GLU A 55 -14.42 6.21 7.11
CA GLU A 55 -13.04 5.99 6.68
C GLU A 55 -12.32 5.02 7.62
N LEU A 56 -11.78 3.94 7.06
CA LEU A 56 -10.91 3.00 7.77
C LEU A 56 -9.56 3.67 8.07
N THR A 57 -9.07 3.49 9.29
CA THR A 57 -7.75 4.01 9.68
C THR A 57 -6.61 3.20 9.03
N GLU A 58 -5.44 3.82 8.83
CA GLU A 58 -4.28 3.10 8.27
C GLU A 58 -3.89 1.85 9.08
N ALA A 59 -4.10 1.87 10.40
CA ALA A 59 -3.82 0.74 11.27
C ALA A 59 -4.79 -0.42 11.02
N GLU A 60 -6.08 -0.13 10.87
CA GLU A 60 -7.11 -1.12 10.52
C GLU A 60 -6.84 -1.72 9.15
N ILE A 61 -6.54 -0.89 8.14
CA ILE A 61 -6.24 -1.34 6.78
C ILE A 61 -5.02 -2.28 6.78
N LYS A 62 -3.92 -1.90 7.45
CA LYS A 62 -2.71 -2.74 7.54
C LYS A 62 -2.98 -4.06 8.26
N GLY A 63 -3.77 -4.04 9.34
CA GLY A 63 -4.16 -5.25 10.08
C GLY A 63 -5.02 -6.19 9.25
N ALA A 64 -6.03 -5.64 8.59
CA ALA A 64 -6.96 -6.34 7.70
C ALA A 64 -6.24 -7.03 6.55
N LEU A 65 -5.39 -6.29 5.82
CA LEU A 65 -4.61 -6.85 4.72
C LEU A 65 -3.65 -7.94 5.21
N ARG A 66 -2.98 -7.74 6.36
CA ARG A 66 -2.09 -8.75 6.94
C ARG A 66 -2.86 -10.03 7.29
N GLN A 67 -4.05 -9.92 7.89
CA GLN A 67 -4.89 -11.07 8.22
C GLN A 67 -5.26 -11.87 6.97
N ARG A 68 -5.75 -11.20 5.92
CA ARG A 68 -6.12 -11.87 4.65
C ARG A 68 -4.92 -12.50 3.96
N VAL A 69 -3.74 -11.86 4.00
CA VAL A 69 -2.50 -12.45 3.48
C VAL A 69 -2.10 -13.71 4.26
N LEU A 70 -2.16 -13.68 5.59
CA LEU A 70 -1.83 -14.84 6.43
C LEU A 70 -2.81 -16.01 6.19
N ASN A 71 -4.07 -15.70 5.86
CA ASN A 71 -5.08 -16.69 5.50
C ASN A 71 -4.98 -17.17 4.03
N ASN A 72 -4.04 -16.62 3.24
CA ASN A 72 -3.90 -16.88 1.80
C ASN A 72 -5.15 -16.51 0.96
N GLU A 73 -5.95 -15.56 1.42
CA GLU A 73 -7.12 -15.07 0.70
C GLU A 73 -6.76 -14.03 -0.37
N ILE A 74 -5.70 -13.25 -0.11
CA ILE A 74 -5.20 -12.21 -1.02
C ILE A 74 -3.69 -12.28 -1.18
N ILE A 75 -3.19 -11.75 -2.29
CA ILE A 75 -1.76 -11.56 -2.55
C ILE A 75 -1.51 -10.07 -2.74
N LEU A 76 -0.71 -9.48 -1.83
CA LEU A 76 -0.31 -8.08 -1.96
C LEU A 76 0.74 -7.93 -3.05
N VAL A 77 0.35 -7.29 -4.15
CA VAL A 77 1.25 -6.97 -5.25
C VAL A 77 1.96 -5.65 -4.94
N THR A 78 3.26 -5.65 -5.16
CA THR A 78 4.08 -4.48 -4.92
C THR A 78 5.08 -4.33 -6.06
N CYS A 79 5.26 -3.11 -6.57
CA CYS A 79 6.04 -2.83 -7.78
C CYS A 79 7.36 -2.13 -7.46
N GLY A 80 8.49 -2.62 -7.98
CA GLY A 80 9.78 -1.95 -7.89
C GLY A 80 10.85 -2.66 -8.73
N SER A 81 12.07 -2.12 -8.72
CA SER A 81 13.17 -2.65 -9.52
C SER A 81 14.38 -2.93 -8.64
N ALA A 82 14.62 -4.22 -8.35
CA ALA A 82 15.83 -4.66 -7.67
C ALA A 82 17.09 -4.32 -8.50
N PHE A 83 16.99 -4.35 -9.82
CA PHE A 83 18.10 -4.00 -10.72
C PHE A 83 18.50 -2.52 -10.64
N LYS A 84 17.54 -1.62 -10.43
CA LYS A 84 17.79 -0.18 -10.30
C LYS A 84 17.90 0.29 -8.84
N ASN A 85 17.87 -0.64 -7.89
CA ASN A 85 17.79 -0.39 -6.45
C ASN A 85 16.68 0.60 -6.02
N LYS A 86 15.60 0.69 -6.81
CA LYS A 86 14.41 1.48 -6.49
C LYS A 86 13.41 0.53 -5.85
N ARG A 87 13.33 0.56 -4.51
CA ARG A 87 12.44 -0.21 -3.59
C ARG A 87 13.09 -1.28 -2.68
N CYS A 88 14.40 -1.58 -2.79
CA CYS A 88 14.98 -2.67 -1.98
C CYS A 88 15.11 -2.34 -0.48
N SER A 89 14.89 -1.08 -0.09
CA SER A 89 14.97 -0.59 1.28
C SER A 89 13.58 -0.52 1.96
N GLY A 90 13.31 -1.46 2.89
CA GLY A 90 12.63 -1.13 4.15
C GLY A 90 11.17 -1.55 4.36
N ASP A 91 10.20 -1.05 3.59
CA ASP A 91 8.82 -0.97 4.13
C ASP A 91 7.84 -2.09 3.75
N ALA A 92 8.23 -2.98 2.83
CA ALA A 92 7.49 -4.22 2.59
C ALA A 92 8.10 -5.30 3.49
N GLY A 93 7.59 -5.38 4.72
CA GLY A 93 8.02 -6.28 5.79
C GLY A 93 8.38 -7.70 5.32
N CYS A 94 9.64 -7.88 4.97
CA CYS A 94 10.33 -9.16 4.99
C CYS A 94 11.04 -9.26 6.35
N GLY A 95 10.25 -9.22 7.42
CA GLY A 95 10.69 -9.46 8.79
C GLY A 95 9.91 -10.66 9.30
N ASN A 96 10.66 -11.72 9.65
CA ASN A 96 10.17 -12.88 10.40
C ASN A 96 9.35 -12.47 11.63
#